data_AF-A0A6J2YHI4-F1
#
_entry.id   AF-A0A6J2YHI4-F1
#
_cell.length_a   1.000
_cell.length_b   1.000
_cell.length_c   1.000
_cell.angle_alpha   90.00
_cell.angle_beta   90.00
_cell.angle_gamma   90.00
#
_symmetry.space_group_name_H-M   'P 1'
#
loop_
_entity.id
_entity.type
_entity.pdbx_description
1 polymer ?
#
loop_
_entity_poly.entity_id
_entity_poly.type
_entity_poly.pdbx_seq_one_letter_code
_entity_poly.pdbx_strand_id
1 'polypeptide(L)'
;MVSTENAIIVTQTSRWPLMIDPQEQANRWIRQLEAKNNLKIIKLTNSNFMRILENAIRLGEAVLLEEVYEALDPTLGPILLKQTFVQSGRSLIHLGDSDIEYDSNFKLYITTKLPNPHYLPEVCIRVTIVNFTVTRSGLEDQLLADVVRLERPELEDLRNELILRINNDKAQLKEIEDRILYLLYHSEGNILDDEELIEILNESKETSAIIEARLTETETTEEKISITREKYRSVASRGSVLYFVVAQLAEIDPMYQYSLKYFSQVFNNVILTSLQDSVLEKRLYILQQNATLTVYTMISRGLFERHKLVFSFMLCIAILQQENIIADVQLSFLLRGPIGVKDISKKPDIPTITEPMWQAANYLANNYVKFVELPLEITKSITVAVGNYSVVVKKVTNALNSTVDWNTLLTDFEKLLLIKVLQEEKLIFCITEYVKVNLGQPFIESPQVTLNLLYQDISNTVPLIFVLSTGSDPFGMFQRFAAEMGYQNQFKSISLGQGQGPVAEKLILEATDTGNWIFLQVALDTKPTSSLTPILSAKSN
;
A
#
# COMPACT_ATOMS: atom_id res chain seq x y z
N MET A 1 5.12 -12.37 -7.17
CA MET A 1 6.25 -12.56 -8.11
C MET A 1 7.24 -11.39 -8.10
N VAL A 2 6.79 -10.12 -8.21
CA VAL A 2 7.68 -8.94 -8.30
C VAL A 2 8.67 -8.80 -7.12
N SER A 3 8.28 -9.12 -5.88
CA SER A 3 9.15 -8.97 -4.71
C SER A 3 10.32 -9.96 -4.68
N THR A 4 10.13 -11.19 -5.15
CA THR A 4 11.20 -12.20 -5.21
C THR A 4 12.24 -11.84 -6.26
N GLU A 5 11.79 -11.38 -7.44
CA GLU A 5 12.68 -10.90 -8.50
C GLU A 5 13.50 -9.69 -8.03
N ASN A 6 12.84 -8.73 -7.37
CA ASN A 6 13.52 -7.59 -6.76
C ASN A 6 14.56 -8.02 -5.72
N ALA A 7 14.25 -9.02 -4.88
CA ALA A 7 15.19 -9.54 -3.90
C ALA A 7 16.42 -10.19 -4.54
N ILE A 8 16.25 -10.92 -5.64
CA ILE A 8 17.35 -11.48 -6.43
C ILE A 8 18.24 -10.36 -6.98
N ILE A 9 17.65 -9.30 -7.56
CA ILE A 9 18.40 -8.15 -8.07
C ILE A 9 19.18 -7.47 -6.94
N VAL A 10 18.56 -7.24 -5.78
CA VAL A 10 19.23 -6.62 -4.63
C VAL A 10 20.41 -7.45 -4.11
N THR A 11 20.34 -8.78 -4.18
CA THR A 11 21.37 -9.68 -3.63
C THR A 11 22.47 -10.05 -4.63
N GLN A 12 22.18 -10.03 -5.94
CA GLN A 12 23.09 -10.53 -6.98
C GLN A 12 23.70 -9.43 -7.85
N THR A 13 23.31 -8.16 -7.68
CA THR A 13 23.82 -7.08 -8.53
C THR A 13 25.22 -6.62 -8.16
N SER A 14 25.99 -6.22 -9.19
CA SER A 14 27.34 -5.70 -9.01
C SER A 14 27.37 -4.25 -8.49
N ARG A 15 26.45 -3.40 -8.95
CA ARG A 15 26.26 -2.02 -8.47
C ARG A 15 25.31 -2.01 -7.28
N TRP A 16 25.56 -1.13 -6.32
CA TRP A 16 24.75 -1.05 -5.10
C TRP A 16 23.27 -0.76 -5.41
N PRO A 17 22.33 -1.46 -4.75
CA PRO A 17 20.91 -1.29 -4.99
C PRO A 17 20.37 -0.01 -4.33
N LEU A 18 19.65 0.79 -5.13
CA LEU A 18 18.79 1.87 -4.66
C LEU A 18 17.33 1.42 -4.82
N MET A 19 16.65 1.22 -3.69
CA MET A 19 15.30 0.69 -3.62
C MET A 19 14.29 1.82 -3.47
N ILE A 20 13.38 1.94 -4.45
CA ILE A 20 12.21 2.83 -4.39
C ILE A 20 11.16 2.13 -3.52
N ASP A 21 11.04 2.55 -2.26
CA ASP A 21 10.30 1.83 -1.22
C ASP A 21 9.42 2.77 -0.37
N PRO A 22 8.36 3.37 -0.97
CA PRO A 22 7.46 4.26 -0.25
C PRO A 22 6.71 3.60 0.93
N GLN A 23 6.59 2.27 0.95
CA GLN A 23 5.91 1.51 2.01
C GLN A 23 6.88 0.84 3.01
N GLU A 24 8.17 1.12 2.91
CA GLU A 24 9.22 0.57 3.80
C GLU A 24 9.22 -0.98 3.87
N GLN A 25 8.83 -1.67 2.80
CA GLN A 25 8.89 -3.12 2.73
C GLN A 25 10.34 -3.60 2.55
N ALA A 26 11.05 -3.03 1.59
CA ALA A 26 12.45 -3.35 1.32
C ALA A 26 13.33 -3.00 2.52
N ASN A 27 13.08 -1.85 3.14
CA ASN A 27 13.77 -1.40 4.34
C ASN A 27 13.67 -2.43 5.48
N ARG A 28 12.45 -2.87 5.81
CA ARG A 28 12.22 -3.89 6.84
C ARG A 28 12.83 -5.24 6.47
N TRP A 29 12.75 -5.63 5.19
CA TRP A 29 13.36 -6.85 4.71
C TRP A 29 14.88 -6.85 4.85
N ILE A 30 15.58 -5.77 4.46
CA ILE A 30 17.03 -5.64 4.63
C ILE A 30 17.43 -5.69 6.11
N ARG A 31 16.66 -5.04 6.99
CA ARG A 31 16.89 -5.12 8.44
C ARG A 31 16.82 -6.55 8.97
N GLN A 32 15.90 -7.36 8.46
CA GLN A 32 15.78 -8.77 8.84
C GLN A 32 16.88 -9.62 8.21
N LEU A 33 17.19 -9.38 6.93
CA LEU A 33 18.23 -10.09 6.18
C LEU A 33 19.61 -9.93 6.84
N GLU A 34 19.96 -8.70 7.22
CA GLU A 34 21.26 -8.34 7.78
C GLU A 34 21.25 -8.27 9.31
N ALA A 35 20.22 -8.81 9.97
CA ALA A 35 20.07 -8.78 11.43
C ALA A 35 21.25 -9.43 12.18
N LYS A 36 21.86 -10.46 11.59
CA LYS A 36 23.04 -11.16 12.13
C LYS A 36 24.38 -10.51 11.74
N ASN A 37 24.37 -9.58 10.78
CA ASN A 37 25.56 -8.97 10.17
C ASN A 37 25.82 -7.53 10.65
N ASN A 38 25.31 -7.17 11.83
CA ASN A 38 25.50 -5.88 12.49
C ASN A 38 25.14 -4.64 11.62
N LEU A 39 24.00 -4.69 10.93
CA LEU A 39 23.53 -3.62 10.04
C LEU A 39 23.60 -2.23 10.68
N LYS A 40 24.32 -1.31 10.03
CA LYS A 40 24.34 0.12 10.41
C LYS A 40 23.30 0.89 9.61
N ILE A 41 22.43 1.60 10.31
CA ILE A 41 21.42 2.46 9.69
C ILE A 41 21.91 3.90 9.75
N ILE A 42 21.98 4.56 8.59
CA ILE A 42 22.43 5.94 8.47
C ILE A 42 21.47 6.76 7.62
N LYS A 43 21.43 8.07 7.86
CA LYS A 43 20.76 9.07 7.03
C LYS A 43 21.79 10.14 6.65
N LEU A 44 21.65 10.73 5.46
CA LEU A 44 22.53 11.82 5.01
C LEU A 44 22.46 13.06 5.92
N THR A 45 21.38 13.22 6.67
CA THR A 45 21.18 14.30 7.65
C THR A 45 21.95 14.09 8.96
N ASN A 46 22.48 12.90 9.22
CA ASN A 46 23.22 12.61 10.45
C ASN A 46 24.63 13.22 10.37
N SER A 47 25.00 14.10 11.29
CA SER A 47 26.33 14.73 11.31
C SER A 47 27.51 13.76 11.34
N ASN A 48 27.30 12.54 11.87
CA ASN A 48 28.33 11.52 12.00
C ASN A 48 28.27 10.42 10.92
N PHE A 49 27.46 10.58 9.86
CA PHE A 49 27.22 9.49 8.90
C PHE A 49 28.50 9.00 8.21
N MET A 50 29.39 9.91 7.81
CA MET A 50 30.67 9.55 7.18
C MET A 50 31.52 8.67 8.11
N ARG A 51 31.69 9.08 9.37
CA ARG A 51 32.46 8.29 10.35
C ARG A 51 31.88 6.89 10.58
N ILE A 52 30.55 6.75 10.58
CA ILE A 52 29.91 5.42 10.69
C ILE A 52 30.22 4.58 9.44
N LEU A 53 30.14 5.19 8.26
CA LEU A 53 30.41 4.55 6.97
C LEU A 53 31.87 4.09 6.85
N GLU A 54 32.82 4.95 7.24
CA GLU A 54 34.26 4.62 7.27
C GLU A 54 34.56 3.39 8.12
N ASN A 55 33.97 3.31 9.32
CA ASN A 55 34.14 2.17 10.21
C ASN A 55 33.48 0.90 9.64
N ALA A 56 32.29 1.02 9.05
CA ALA A 56 31.60 -0.11 8.46
C ALA A 56 32.37 -0.69 7.27
N ILE A 57 32.98 0.16 6.42
CA ILE A 57 33.83 -0.26 5.30
C ILE A 57 35.05 -1.04 5.81
N ARG A 58 35.70 -0.55 6.87
CA ARG A 58 36.89 -1.20 7.45
C ARG A 58 36.58 -2.56 8.07
N LEU A 59 35.38 -2.71 8.64
CA LEU A 59 34.96 -3.92 9.34
C LEU A 59 34.15 -4.89 8.46
N GLY A 60 33.87 -4.52 7.20
CA GLY A 60 33.05 -5.34 6.30
C GLY A 60 31.58 -5.43 6.71
N GLU A 61 31.06 -4.43 7.43
CA GLU A 61 29.67 -4.42 7.93
C GLU A 61 28.68 -3.96 6.85
N ALA A 62 27.43 -4.41 6.96
CA ALA A 62 26.35 -3.92 6.10
C ALA A 62 25.88 -2.53 6.54
N VAL A 63 25.58 -1.66 5.57
CA VAL A 63 25.04 -0.32 5.79
C VAL A 63 23.74 -0.13 5.02
N LEU A 64 22.71 0.38 5.70
CA LEU A 64 21.45 0.83 5.11
C LEU A 64 21.37 2.37 5.18
N LEU A 65 21.46 3.00 4.02
CA LEU A 65 21.27 4.44 3.84
C LEU A 65 19.79 4.72 3.56
N GLU A 66 19.14 5.43 4.49
CA GLU A 66 17.71 5.70 4.44
C GLU A 66 17.38 7.12 3.96
N GLU A 67 16.16 7.26 3.43
CA GLU A 67 15.54 8.55 3.08
C GLU A 67 16.38 9.36 2.09
N VAL A 68 17.00 8.67 1.14
CA VAL A 68 17.67 9.33 0.03
C VAL A 68 16.63 9.95 -0.90
N TYR A 69 16.81 11.23 -1.23
CA TYR A 69 15.97 11.94 -2.18
C TYR A 69 16.45 11.68 -3.62
N GLU A 70 16.28 12.64 -4.53
CA GLU A 70 16.66 12.49 -5.95
C GLU A 70 18.16 12.70 -6.20
N ALA A 71 18.87 13.31 -5.25
CA ALA A 71 20.31 13.53 -5.32
C ALA A 71 21.06 12.66 -4.30
N LEU A 72 22.15 12.04 -4.76
CA LEU A 72 23.12 11.36 -3.89
C LEU A 72 24.24 12.33 -3.53
N ASP A 73 24.73 12.25 -2.30
CA ASP A 73 25.88 13.02 -1.85
C ASP A 73 27.12 12.65 -2.69
N PRO A 74 27.79 13.62 -3.35
CA PRO A 74 28.98 13.35 -4.17
C PRO A 74 30.11 12.64 -3.42
N THR A 75 30.20 12.81 -2.09
CA THR A 75 31.20 12.13 -1.25
C THR A 75 31.06 10.61 -1.26
N LEU A 76 29.88 10.08 -1.60
CA LEU A 76 29.66 8.64 -1.76
C LEU A 76 30.20 8.09 -3.08
N GLY A 77 30.61 8.95 -4.03
CA GLY A 77 31.07 8.58 -5.36
C GLY A 77 32.07 7.42 -5.40
N PRO A 78 33.17 7.47 -4.62
CA PRO A 78 34.15 6.39 -4.57
C PRO A 78 33.55 5.03 -4.15
N ILE A 79 32.64 5.04 -3.18
CA ILE A 79 31.96 3.83 -2.68
C ILE A 79 30.98 3.30 -3.74
N LEU A 80 30.19 4.20 -4.34
CA LEU A 80 29.17 3.83 -5.32
C LEU A 80 29.79 3.17 -6.55
N LEU A 81 30.92 3.71 -7.00
CA LEU A 81 31.68 3.21 -8.14
C LEU A 81 32.69 2.11 -7.79
N LYS A 82 32.81 1.74 -6.50
CA LYS A 82 33.78 0.76 -5.99
C LYS A 82 35.22 1.07 -6.44
N GLN A 83 35.63 2.34 -6.32
CA GLN A 83 36.95 2.83 -6.71
C GLN A 83 38.03 2.42 -5.70
N THR A 84 38.27 1.12 -5.56
CA THR A 84 39.31 0.57 -4.69
C THR A 84 40.65 0.49 -5.42
N PHE A 85 41.74 0.58 -4.66
CA PHE A 85 43.11 0.44 -5.15
C PHE A 85 43.94 -0.38 -4.17
N VAL A 86 44.99 -1.03 -4.66
CA VAL A 86 45.88 -1.84 -3.82
C VAL A 86 47.13 -1.05 -3.49
N GLN A 87 47.41 -0.89 -2.20
CA GLN A 87 48.66 -0.28 -1.71
C GLN A 87 49.25 -1.17 -0.62
N SER A 88 50.54 -1.47 -0.72
CA SER A 88 51.25 -2.30 0.27
C SER A 88 50.58 -3.66 0.55
N GLY A 89 49.94 -4.25 -0.47
CA GLY A 89 49.25 -5.54 -0.38
C GLY A 89 47.86 -5.50 0.26
N ARG A 90 47.33 -4.32 0.63
CA ARG A 90 45.99 -4.13 1.17
C ARG A 90 45.09 -3.41 0.16
N SER A 91 43.81 -3.79 0.12
CA SER A 91 42.80 -3.07 -0.65
C SER A 91 42.37 -1.84 0.14
N LEU A 92 42.47 -0.66 -0.46
CA LEU A 92 42.11 0.63 0.11
C LEU A 92 41.05 1.31 -0.76
N ILE A 93 40.31 2.24 -0.18
CA ILE A 93 39.41 3.15 -0.87
C ILE A 93 39.68 4.57 -0.38
N HIS A 94 39.71 5.54 -1.31
CA HIS A 94 39.87 6.94 -0.98
C HIS A 94 38.50 7.55 -0.66
N LEU A 95 38.31 8.03 0.56
CA LEU A 95 37.05 8.61 1.01
C LEU A 95 37.30 9.88 1.83
N GLY A 96 36.78 11.01 1.34
CA GLY A 96 37.07 12.31 1.92
C GLY A 96 38.57 12.64 1.79
N ASP A 97 39.22 12.92 2.92
CA ASP A 97 40.66 13.22 3.00
C ASP A 97 41.50 12.01 3.44
N SER A 98 40.91 10.80 3.48
CA SER A 98 41.57 9.62 4.07
C SER A 98 41.50 8.37 3.19
N ASP A 99 42.56 7.57 3.24
CA ASP A 99 42.60 6.23 2.66
C ASP A 99 42.22 5.20 3.71
N ILE A 100 41.21 4.39 3.39
CA ILE A 100 40.59 3.47 4.34
C ILE A 100 40.73 2.06 3.81
N GLU A 101 41.10 1.12 4.69
CA GLU A 101 41.10 -0.31 4.38
C GLU A 101 39.70 -0.78 3.99
N TYR A 102 39.60 -1.40 2.82
CA TYR A 102 38.36 -1.85 2.23
C TYR A 102 38.21 -3.36 2.42
N ASP A 103 37.21 -3.76 3.20
CA ASP A 103 36.83 -5.17 3.34
C ASP A 103 35.86 -5.59 2.22
N SER A 104 36.12 -6.72 1.57
CA SER A 104 35.30 -7.24 0.48
C SER A 104 33.89 -7.67 0.89
N ASN A 105 33.65 -7.90 2.19
CA ASN A 105 32.34 -8.27 2.73
C ASN A 105 31.41 -7.07 2.95
N PHE A 106 31.94 -5.85 2.86
CA PHE A 106 31.13 -4.64 3.00
C PHE A 106 29.93 -4.65 2.04
N LYS A 107 28.75 -4.25 2.53
CA LYS A 107 27.53 -4.11 1.73
C LYS A 107 26.86 -2.78 1.95
N LEU A 108 26.39 -2.16 0.87
CA LEU A 108 25.61 -0.92 0.92
C LEU A 108 24.22 -1.12 0.30
N TYR A 109 23.19 -0.77 1.07
CA TYR A 109 21.80 -0.73 0.66
C TYR A 109 21.29 0.71 0.73
N ILE A 110 20.56 1.17 -0.27
CA ILE A 110 20.02 2.52 -0.33
C ILE A 110 18.50 2.45 -0.48
N THR A 111 17.76 3.23 0.31
CA THR A 111 16.28 3.30 0.22
C THR A 111 15.79 4.73 0.06
N THR A 112 14.72 4.90 -0.71
CA THR A 112 13.96 6.16 -0.81
C THR A 112 12.50 5.93 -0.48
N LYS A 113 11.87 6.92 0.16
CA LYS A 113 10.41 6.94 0.41
C LYS A 113 9.63 7.63 -0.70
N LEU A 114 10.32 8.24 -1.67
CA LEU A 114 9.66 8.90 -2.79
C LEU A 114 8.99 7.83 -3.66
N PRO A 115 7.68 7.93 -3.94
CA PRO A 115 7.00 6.92 -4.75
C PRO A 115 7.36 6.99 -6.24
N ASN A 116 7.71 8.18 -6.74
CA ASN A 116 8.09 8.39 -8.13
C ASN A 116 9.25 9.42 -8.24
N PRO A 117 10.48 9.06 -7.80
CA PRO A 117 11.63 9.94 -7.85
C PRO A 117 12.14 10.12 -9.29
N HIS A 118 12.51 11.35 -9.65
CA HIS A 118 13.14 11.66 -10.93
C HIS A 118 14.67 11.67 -10.80
N TYR A 119 15.29 10.51 -11.00
CA TYR A 119 16.74 10.38 -10.97
C TYR A 119 17.42 10.88 -12.24
N LEU A 120 18.43 11.73 -12.08
CA LEU A 120 19.31 12.14 -13.18
C LEU A 120 20.12 10.93 -13.70
N PRO A 121 20.51 10.92 -14.99
CA PRO A 121 21.30 9.82 -15.57
C PRO A 121 22.57 9.48 -14.78
N GLU A 122 23.20 10.47 -14.15
CA GLU A 122 24.36 10.31 -13.28
C GLU A 122 24.11 9.35 -12.10
N VAL A 123 22.91 9.37 -11.52
CA VAL A 123 22.52 8.44 -10.46
C VAL A 123 22.32 7.04 -11.05
N CYS A 124 21.59 6.93 -12.16
CA CYS A 124 21.27 5.66 -12.82
C CYS A 124 22.49 4.86 -13.31
N ILE A 125 23.62 5.52 -13.58
CA ILE A 125 24.87 4.83 -13.93
C ILE A 125 25.63 4.30 -12.70
N ARG A 126 25.49 4.96 -11.53
CA ARG A 126 26.23 4.63 -10.30
C ARG A 126 25.57 3.52 -9.48
N VAL A 127 24.24 3.46 -9.47
CA VAL A 127 23.47 2.49 -8.67
C VAL A 127 22.57 1.61 -9.55
N THR A 128 22.14 0.48 -9.01
CA THR A 128 21.05 -0.30 -9.61
C THR A 128 19.73 0.14 -8.98
N ILE A 129 18.85 0.76 -9.75
CA ILE A 129 17.53 1.17 -9.25
C ILE A 129 16.59 -0.03 -9.26
N VAL A 130 15.95 -0.31 -8.14
CA VAL A 130 14.99 -1.41 -7.96
C VAL A 130 13.68 -0.86 -7.42
N ASN A 131 12.56 -1.17 -8.07
CA ASN A 131 11.26 -0.63 -7.67
C ASN A 131 10.54 -1.59 -6.70
N PHE A 132 10.48 -1.23 -5.43
CA PHE A 132 9.74 -1.95 -4.37
C PHE A 132 8.35 -1.36 -4.11
N THR A 133 7.87 -0.44 -4.95
CA THR A 133 6.51 0.08 -4.84
C THR A 133 5.50 -1.05 -4.90
N VAL A 134 4.64 -1.10 -3.90
CA VAL A 134 3.61 -2.13 -3.78
C VAL A 134 2.60 -1.99 -4.92
N THR A 135 2.36 -3.08 -5.65
CA THR A 135 1.36 -3.15 -6.72
C THR A 135 0.04 -3.72 -6.21
N ARG A 136 -1.07 -3.46 -6.93
CA ARG A 136 -2.40 -4.01 -6.58
C ARG A 136 -2.40 -5.53 -6.43
N SER A 137 -1.84 -6.22 -7.42
CA SER A 137 -1.72 -7.68 -7.40
C SER A 137 -0.74 -8.17 -6.32
N GLY A 138 0.40 -7.48 -6.13
CA GLY A 138 1.36 -7.85 -5.09
C GLY A 138 0.78 -7.75 -3.67
N LEU A 139 0.03 -6.68 -3.39
CA LEU A 139 -0.67 -6.53 -2.13
C LEU A 139 -1.81 -7.53 -1.97
N GLU A 140 -2.55 -7.80 -3.04
CA GLU A 140 -3.60 -8.82 -3.02
C GLU A 140 -3.05 -10.19 -2.63
N ASP A 141 -1.91 -10.62 -3.20
CA ASP A 141 -1.28 -11.89 -2.84
C ASP A 141 -0.77 -11.90 -1.38
N GLN A 142 -0.28 -10.76 -0.89
CA GLN A 142 0.16 -10.60 0.50
C GLN A 142 -1.03 -10.69 1.46
N LEU A 143 -2.12 -9.97 1.19
CA LEU A 143 -3.34 -10.02 2.00
C LEU A 143 -4.01 -11.38 1.92
N LEU A 144 -3.91 -12.09 0.80
CA LEU A 144 -4.41 -13.46 0.69
C LEU A 144 -3.66 -14.41 1.62
N ALA A 145 -2.33 -14.28 1.70
CA ALA A 145 -1.53 -15.05 2.66
C ALA A 145 -1.95 -14.72 4.10
N ASP A 146 -2.17 -13.44 4.43
CA ASP A 146 -2.64 -13.03 5.75
C ASP A 146 -4.05 -13.58 6.07
N VAL A 147 -5.01 -13.48 5.14
CA VAL A 147 -6.38 -14.00 5.31
C VAL A 147 -6.37 -15.50 5.56
N VAL A 148 -5.64 -16.25 4.74
CA VAL A 148 -5.60 -17.72 4.83
C VAL A 148 -4.90 -18.15 6.12
N ARG A 149 -3.80 -17.49 6.49
CA ARG A 149 -3.11 -17.73 7.76
C ARG A 149 -4.03 -17.54 8.97
N LEU A 150 -4.93 -16.55 8.93
CA LEU A 150 -5.84 -16.25 10.04
C LEU A 150 -7.11 -17.13 10.05
N GLU A 151 -7.68 -17.45 8.88
CA GLU A 151 -8.89 -18.27 8.77
C GLU A 151 -8.60 -19.79 8.83
N ARG A 152 -7.48 -20.21 8.24
CA ARG A 152 -7.08 -21.61 8.05
C ARG A 152 -5.56 -21.76 8.25
N PRO A 153 -5.05 -21.55 9.48
CA PRO A 153 -3.62 -21.66 9.75
C PRO A 153 -3.05 -23.03 9.32
N GLU A 154 -3.81 -24.09 9.56
CA GLU A 154 -3.49 -25.47 9.14
C GLU A 154 -3.17 -25.61 7.63
N LEU A 155 -3.87 -24.88 6.76
CA LEU A 155 -3.62 -24.91 5.32
C LEU A 155 -2.33 -24.17 4.96
N GLU A 156 -2.05 -23.05 5.62
CA GLU A 156 -0.85 -22.25 5.35
C GLU A 156 0.41 -22.94 5.88
N ASP A 157 0.33 -23.57 7.05
CA ASP A 157 1.43 -24.38 7.62
C ASP A 157 1.75 -25.58 6.73
N LEU A 158 0.72 -26.31 6.29
CA LEU A 158 0.88 -27.43 5.37
C LEU A 158 1.51 -26.96 4.05
N ARG A 159 1.05 -25.83 3.50
CA ARG A 159 1.63 -25.27 2.27
C ARG A 159 3.12 -24.97 2.45
N ASN A 160 3.50 -24.31 3.54
CA ASN A 160 4.89 -23.97 3.82
C ASN A 160 5.76 -25.24 3.90
N GLU A 161 5.24 -26.30 4.54
CA GLU A 161 5.91 -27.59 4.60
C GLU A 161 6.07 -28.22 3.20
N LEU A 162 5.01 -28.24 2.38
CA LEU A 162 5.09 -28.78 1.03
C LEU A 162 6.08 -28.01 0.15
N ILE A 163 6.12 -26.68 0.24
CA ILE A 163 7.07 -25.85 -0.51
C ILE A 163 8.51 -26.19 -0.12
N LEU A 164 8.79 -26.35 1.18
CA LEU A 164 10.12 -26.76 1.64
C LEU A 164 10.50 -28.15 1.12
N ARG A 165 9.57 -29.10 1.13
CA ARG A 165 9.79 -30.45 0.58
C ARG A 165 10.05 -30.43 -0.93
N ILE A 166 9.23 -29.70 -1.70
CA ILE A 166 9.41 -29.53 -3.15
C ILE A 166 10.80 -28.95 -3.46
N ASN A 167 11.21 -27.91 -2.73
CA ASN A 167 12.52 -27.28 -2.92
C ASN A 167 13.66 -28.23 -2.58
N ASN A 168 13.54 -29.00 -1.50
CA ASN A 168 14.53 -30.00 -1.11
C ASN A 168 14.64 -31.13 -2.15
N ASP A 169 13.51 -31.64 -2.63
CA ASP A 169 13.46 -32.69 -3.64
C ASP A 169 14.06 -32.22 -4.97
N LYS A 170 13.75 -30.99 -5.40
CA LYS A 170 14.37 -30.37 -6.59
C LYS A 170 15.88 -30.17 -6.42
N ALA A 171 16.33 -29.77 -5.24
CA ALA A 171 17.75 -29.64 -4.94
C ALA A 171 18.47 -30.99 -4.97
N GLN A 172 17.86 -32.05 -4.40
CA GLN A 172 18.39 -33.41 -4.43
C GLN A 172 18.48 -33.96 -5.85
N LEU A 173 17.46 -33.77 -6.69
CA LEU A 173 17.50 -34.17 -8.09
C LEU A 173 18.65 -33.49 -8.83
N LYS A 174 18.82 -32.18 -8.62
CA LYS A 174 19.92 -31.42 -9.21
C LYS A 174 21.29 -31.92 -8.73
N GLU A 175 21.44 -32.23 -7.44
CA GLU A 175 22.69 -32.77 -6.89
C GLU A 175 23.02 -34.14 -7.51
N ILE A 176 22.02 -34.99 -7.72
CA ILE A 176 22.19 -36.27 -8.41
C ILE A 176 22.60 -36.04 -9.88
N GLU A 177 21.95 -35.11 -10.60
CA GLU A 177 22.34 -34.74 -11.97
C GLU A 177 23.77 -34.22 -12.05
N ASP A 178 24.15 -33.28 -11.17
CA ASP A 178 25.51 -32.71 -11.10
C ASP A 178 26.54 -33.80 -10.77
N ARG A 179 26.20 -34.76 -9.89
CA ARG A 179 27.05 -35.90 -9.57
C ARG A 179 27.23 -36.85 -10.77
N ILE A 180 26.16 -37.16 -11.50
CA ILE A 180 26.22 -37.98 -12.72
C ILE A 180 27.13 -37.31 -13.77
N LEU A 181 26.94 -36.01 -14.00
CA LEU A 181 27.76 -35.23 -14.93
C LEU A 181 29.23 -35.21 -14.51
N TYR A 182 29.51 -35.03 -13.22
CA TYR A 182 30.87 -35.08 -12.69
C TYR A 182 31.54 -36.43 -12.95
N LEU A 183 30.84 -37.53 -12.67
CA LEU A 183 31.34 -38.89 -12.87
C LEU A 183 31.61 -39.20 -14.34
N LEU A 184 30.69 -38.82 -15.25
CA LEU A 184 30.87 -38.99 -16.70
C LEU A 184 31.99 -38.11 -17.28
N TYR A 185 32.25 -36.94 -16.69
CA TYR A 185 33.33 -36.05 -17.13
C TYR A 185 34.71 -36.57 -16.73
N HIS A 186 34.83 -37.15 -15.54
CA HIS A 186 36.10 -37.67 -15.00
C HIS A 186 36.38 -39.13 -15.35
N SER A 187 35.44 -39.85 -15.96
CA SER A 187 35.68 -41.21 -16.44
C SER A 187 36.65 -41.19 -17.64
N GLU A 188 37.87 -41.68 -17.45
CA GLU A 188 38.87 -41.84 -18.50
C GLU A 188 38.84 -43.27 -19.05
N GLY A 189 38.61 -43.44 -20.37
CA GLY A 189 38.56 -44.76 -21.02
C GLY A 189 37.17 -45.14 -21.52
N ASN A 190 36.92 -46.44 -21.69
CA ASN A 190 35.63 -46.96 -22.12
C ASN A 190 34.70 -47.07 -20.90
N ILE A 191 33.67 -46.24 -20.86
CA ILE A 191 32.69 -46.11 -19.77
C ILE A 191 31.98 -47.45 -19.47
N LEU A 192 31.91 -48.35 -20.44
CA LEU A 192 31.30 -49.68 -20.27
C LEU A 192 32.15 -50.66 -19.46
N ASP A 193 33.43 -50.36 -19.23
CA ASP A 193 34.36 -51.22 -18.50
C ASP A 193 34.48 -50.82 -17.02
N ASP A 194 33.85 -49.71 -16.61
CA ASP A 194 33.83 -49.21 -15.23
C ASP A 194 32.57 -49.71 -14.50
N GLU A 195 32.66 -50.91 -13.90
CA GLU A 195 31.56 -51.53 -13.16
C GLU A 195 31.08 -50.66 -11.98
N GLU A 196 31.99 -49.95 -11.31
CA GLU A 196 31.66 -49.07 -10.17
C GLU A 196 30.84 -47.86 -10.63
N LEU A 197 31.22 -47.25 -11.77
CA LEU A 197 30.45 -46.18 -12.38
C LEU A 197 29.06 -46.65 -12.81
N ILE A 198 28.94 -47.83 -13.41
CA ILE A 198 27.64 -48.40 -13.84
C ILE A 198 26.71 -48.63 -12.63
N GLU A 199 27.24 -49.13 -11.51
CA GLU A 199 26.48 -49.37 -10.29
C GLU A 199 25.97 -48.04 -9.70
N ILE A 200 26.84 -47.03 -9.56
CA ILE A 200 26.47 -45.70 -9.05
C ILE A 200 25.44 -45.02 -9.96
N LEU A 201 25.57 -45.16 -11.29
CA LEU A 201 24.60 -44.61 -12.25
C LEU A 201 23.23 -45.27 -12.10
N ASN A 202 23.18 -46.60 -11.90
CA ASN A 202 21.92 -47.31 -11.69
C ASN A 202 21.26 -46.94 -10.35
N GLU A 203 22.03 -46.85 -9.27
CA GLU A 203 21.53 -46.41 -7.95
C GLU A 203 21.00 -44.96 -8.00
N SER A 204 21.75 -44.08 -8.66
CA SER A 204 21.36 -42.68 -8.85
C SER A 204 20.08 -42.55 -9.68
N LYS A 205 19.91 -43.40 -10.71
CA LYS A 205 18.71 -43.45 -11.54
C LYS A 205 17.48 -43.93 -10.77
N GLU A 206 17.62 -45.00 -9.98
CA GLU A 206 16.52 -45.51 -9.15
C GLU A 206 16.11 -44.48 -8.09
N THR A 207 17.08 -43.87 -7.42
CA THR A 207 16.83 -42.81 -6.42
C THR A 207 16.14 -41.61 -7.06
N SER A 208 16.60 -41.17 -8.24
CA SER A 208 15.97 -40.06 -8.99
C SER A 208 14.52 -40.37 -9.34
N ALA A 209 14.21 -41.59 -9.81
CA ALA A 209 12.85 -42.00 -10.15
C ALA A 209 11.91 -41.99 -8.93
N ILE A 210 12.40 -42.40 -7.76
CA ILE A 210 11.64 -42.35 -6.50
C ILE A 210 11.37 -40.89 -6.09
N ILE A 211 12.38 -40.03 -6.16
CA ILE A 211 12.23 -38.60 -5.82
C ILE A 211 11.28 -37.92 -6.80
N GLU A 212 11.37 -38.21 -8.10
CA GLU A 212 10.49 -37.65 -9.12
C GLU A 212 9.02 -38.06 -8.90
N ALA A 213 8.77 -39.34 -8.58
CA ALA A 213 7.43 -39.80 -8.23
C ALA A 213 6.88 -39.08 -6.99
N ARG A 214 7.68 -38.94 -5.92
CA ARG A 214 7.28 -38.19 -4.71
C ARG A 214 7.05 -36.70 -4.99
N LEU A 215 7.88 -36.10 -5.84
CA LEU A 215 7.78 -34.70 -6.22
C LEU A 215 6.45 -34.46 -6.93
N THR A 216 6.07 -35.31 -7.89
CA THR A 216 4.78 -35.19 -8.60
C THR A 216 3.58 -35.29 -7.65
N GLU A 217 3.60 -36.21 -6.67
CA GLU A 217 2.53 -36.31 -5.67
C GLU A 217 2.44 -35.04 -4.80
N THR A 218 3.59 -34.53 -4.36
CA THR A 218 3.69 -33.33 -3.54
C THR A 218 3.20 -32.09 -4.29
N GLU A 219 3.54 -31.95 -5.57
CA GLU A 219 3.08 -30.86 -6.45
C GLU A 219 1.57 -30.91 -6.68
N THR A 220 0.98 -32.09 -6.92
CA THR A 220 -0.49 -32.20 -7.05
C THR A 220 -1.22 -31.86 -5.75
N THR A 221 -0.60 -32.13 -4.60
CA THR A 221 -1.16 -31.76 -3.30
C THR A 221 -1.06 -30.25 -3.07
N GLU A 222 0.06 -29.63 -3.43
CA GLU A 222 0.24 -28.17 -3.40
C GLU A 222 -0.81 -27.47 -4.28
N GLU A 223 -1.08 -28.00 -5.49
CA GLU A 223 -2.07 -27.44 -6.39
C GLU A 223 -3.48 -27.46 -5.77
N LYS A 224 -3.87 -28.55 -5.10
CA LYS A 224 -5.16 -28.64 -4.38
C LYS A 224 -5.26 -27.63 -3.23
N ILE A 225 -4.15 -27.41 -2.51
CA ILE A 225 -4.08 -26.40 -1.46
C ILE A 225 -4.20 -25.00 -2.07
N SER A 226 -3.51 -24.74 -3.18
CA SER A 226 -3.56 -23.48 -3.92
C SER A 226 -4.98 -23.15 -4.38
N ILE A 227 -5.70 -24.11 -4.97
CA ILE A 227 -7.11 -23.95 -5.36
C ILE A 227 -8.00 -23.61 -4.15
N THR A 228 -7.74 -24.22 -2.99
CA THR A 228 -8.51 -23.96 -1.77
C THR A 228 -8.21 -22.57 -1.22
N ARG A 229 -6.94 -22.15 -1.27
CA ARG A 229 -6.48 -20.80 -0.91
C ARG A 229 -7.18 -19.75 -1.76
N GLU A 230 -7.35 -19.99 -3.06
CA GLU A 230 -7.96 -19.02 -3.96
C GLU A 230 -9.44 -18.73 -3.73
N LYS A 231 -10.13 -19.56 -2.95
CA LYS A 231 -11.50 -19.25 -2.50
C LYS A 231 -11.54 -17.98 -1.64
N TYR A 232 -10.45 -17.63 -0.96
CA TYR A 232 -10.35 -16.43 -0.11
C TYR A 232 -9.88 -15.17 -0.87
N ARG A 233 -9.51 -15.30 -2.15
CA ARG A 233 -8.97 -14.19 -2.96
C ARG A 233 -9.88 -12.97 -3.01
N SER A 234 -11.20 -13.17 -3.00
CA SER A 234 -12.17 -12.08 -3.03
C SER A 234 -12.02 -11.10 -1.86
N VAL A 235 -11.72 -11.60 -0.66
CA VAL A 235 -11.48 -10.78 0.55
C VAL A 235 -10.16 -10.02 0.43
N ALA A 236 -9.11 -10.69 -0.06
CA ALA A 236 -7.80 -10.08 -0.26
C ALA A 236 -7.82 -9.00 -1.36
N SER A 237 -8.53 -9.27 -2.45
CA SER A 237 -8.70 -8.32 -3.56
C SER A 237 -9.49 -7.09 -3.09
N ARG A 238 -10.55 -7.30 -2.29
CA ARG A 238 -11.26 -6.19 -1.61
C ARG A 238 -10.31 -5.38 -0.73
N GLY A 239 -9.51 -6.03 0.11
CA GLY A 239 -8.51 -5.37 0.96
C GLY A 239 -7.49 -4.55 0.16
N SER A 240 -7.01 -5.06 -0.97
CA SER A 240 -6.10 -4.35 -1.86
C SER A 240 -6.76 -3.07 -2.40
N VAL A 241 -8.00 -3.16 -2.92
CA VAL A 241 -8.76 -1.99 -3.39
C VAL A 241 -8.91 -0.94 -2.30
N LEU A 242 -9.31 -1.34 -1.09
CA LEU A 242 -9.47 -0.43 0.04
C LEU A 242 -8.15 0.30 0.36
N TYR A 243 -7.02 -0.41 0.42
CA TYR A 243 -5.72 0.20 0.71
C TYR A 243 -5.33 1.25 -0.34
N PHE A 244 -5.49 0.95 -1.63
CA PHE A 244 -5.10 1.91 -2.67
C PHE A 244 -5.97 3.16 -2.67
N VAL A 245 -7.25 3.06 -2.30
CA VAL A 245 -8.09 4.25 -2.09
C VAL A 245 -7.58 5.05 -0.89
N VAL A 246 -7.23 4.40 0.22
CA VAL A 246 -6.68 5.06 1.41
C VAL A 246 -5.35 5.75 1.09
N ALA A 247 -4.47 5.09 0.34
CA ALA A 247 -3.17 5.66 -0.07
C ALA A 247 -3.33 6.91 -0.95
N GLN A 248 -4.36 6.96 -1.79
CA GLN A 248 -4.67 8.12 -2.64
C GLN A 248 -5.16 9.35 -1.85
N LEU A 249 -5.61 9.20 -0.61
CA LEU A 249 -6.07 10.33 0.21
C LEU A 249 -4.96 11.36 0.46
N ALA A 250 -3.69 10.94 0.45
CA ALA A 250 -2.54 11.84 0.58
C ALA A 250 -2.46 12.87 -0.56
N GLU A 251 -3.07 12.60 -1.72
CA GLU A 251 -3.17 13.56 -2.83
C GLU A 251 -4.22 14.65 -2.57
N ILE A 252 -5.20 14.38 -1.70
CA ILE A 252 -6.24 15.35 -1.30
C ILE A 252 -5.69 16.29 -0.22
N ASP A 253 -5.06 15.71 0.80
CA ASP A 253 -4.46 16.46 1.89
C ASP A 253 -3.21 15.70 2.38
N PRO A 254 -2.02 16.36 2.46
CA PRO A 254 -0.79 15.72 2.92
C PRO A 254 -0.88 15.11 4.33
N MET A 255 -1.87 15.51 5.14
CA MET A 255 -2.12 14.94 6.46
C MET A 255 -2.72 13.53 6.42
N TYR A 256 -3.31 13.11 5.30
CA TYR A 256 -3.98 11.82 5.14
C TYR A 256 -3.00 10.71 4.74
N GLN A 257 -1.99 10.50 5.57
CA GLN A 257 -0.99 9.46 5.35
C GLN A 257 -1.22 8.28 6.28
N TYR A 258 -1.42 7.11 5.68
CA TYR A 258 -1.60 5.86 6.40
C TYR A 258 -0.58 4.84 5.88
N SER A 259 0.19 4.27 6.80
CA SER A 259 1.16 3.25 6.43
C SER A 259 0.45 1.95 6.05
N LEU A 260 1.06 1.17 5.15
CA LEU A 260 0.58 -0.18 4.85
C LEU A 260 0.55 -1.06 6.10
N LYS A 261 1.51 -0.89 7.02
CA LYS A 261 1.55 -1.63 8.29
C LYS A 261 0.29 -1.37 9.13
N TYR A 262 -0.11 -0.10 9.28
CA TYR A 262 -1.33 0.26 9.99
C TYR A 262 -2.57 -0.32 9.30
N PHE A 263 -2.67 -0.18 7.98
CA PHE A 263 -3.77 -0.76 7.22
C PHE A 263 -3.87 -2.28 7.39
N SER A 264 -2.77 -3.00 7.26
CA SER A 264 -2.73 -4.46 7.44
C SER A 264 -3.14 -4.86 8.87
N GLN A 265 -2.76 -4.10 9.90
CA GLN A 265 -3.20 -4.36 11.27
C GLN A 265 -4.72 -4.21 11.41
N VAL A 266 -5.30 -3.12 10.88
CA VAL A 266 -6.75 -2.89 10.90
C VAL A 266 -7.47 -4.01 10.15
N PHE A 267 -7.00 -4.35 8.95
CA PHE A 267 -7.59 -5.40 8.11
C PHE A 267 -7.52 -6.78 8.78
N ASN A 268 -6.36 -7.15 9.34
CA ASN A 268 -6.18 -8.43 10.03
C ASN A 268 -7.02 -8.52 11.31
N ASN A 269 -7.18 -7.40 12.04
CA ASN A 269 -8.05 -7.34 13.21
C ASN A 269 -9.51 -7.63 12.84
N VAL A 270 -9.99 -7.10 11.71
CA VAL A 270 -11.35 -7.39 11.22
C VAL A 270 -11.56 -8.88 10.99
N ILE A 271 -10.58 -9.58 10.42
CA ILE A 271 -10.68 -11.02 10.17
C ILE A 271 -10.84 -11.78 11.48
N LEU A 272 -10.04 -11.42 12.49
CA LEU A 272 -10.06 -12.03 13.82
C LEU A 272 -11.36 -11.75 14.60
N THR A 273 -11.90 -10.55 14.54
CA THR A 273 -13.05 -10.14 15.37
C THR A 273 -14.41 -10.35 14.70
N SER A 274 -14.45 -10.53 13.39
CA SER A 274 -15.71 -10.70 12.65
C SER A 274 -16.40 -12.01 13.00
N LEU A 275 -17.74 -11.99 12.99
CA LEU A 275 -18.58 -13.17 13.26
C LEU A 275 -18.27 -14.33 12.30
N GLN A 276 -17.91 -15.47 12.87
CA GLN A 276 -17.64 -16.70 12.14
C GLN A 276 -18.95 -17.31 11.59
N ASP A 277 -18.90 -17.89 10.39
CA ASP A 277 -20.02 -18.58 9.75
C ASP A 277 -19.51 -19.90 9.15
N SER A 278 -20.32 -20.95 9.19
CA SER A 278 -19.96 -22.27 8.67
C SER A 278 -20.00 -22.33 7.13
N VAL A 279 -20.77 -21.44 6.49
CA VAL A 279 -20.85 -21.33 5.04
C VAL A 279 -19.80 -20.34 4.55
N LEU A 280 -18.81 -20.84 3.81
CA LEU A 280 -17.68 -20.06 3.32
C LEU A 280 -18.12 -18.78 2.58
N GLU A 281 -19.06 -18.89 1.64
CA GLU A 281 -19.52 -17.71 0.87
C GLU A 281 -20.11 -16.61 1.76
N LYS A 282 -20.87 -16.99 2.79
CA LYS A 282 -21.41 -16.04 3.77
C LYS A 282 -20.31 -15.44 4.62
N ARG A 283 -19.34 -16.24 5.07
CA ARG A 283 -18.17 -15.76 5.81
C ARG A 283 -17.37 -14.74 4.99
N LEU A 284 -17.09 -15.04 3.72
CA LEU A 284 -16.36 -14.13 2.82
C LEU A 284 -17.12 -12.81 2.62
N TYR A 285 -18.44 -12.86 2.45
CA TYR A 285 -19.27 -11.66 2.36
C TYR A 285 -19.22 -10.83 3.64
N ILE A 286 -19.38 -11.45 4.81
CA ILE A 286 -19.28 -10.77 6.11
C ILE A 286 -17.91 -10.10 6.27
N LEU A 287 -16.83 -10.80 5.93
CA LEU A 287 -15.47 -10.24 5.99
C LEU A 287 -15.30 -9.03 5.08
N GLN A 288 -15.81 -9.08 3.84
CA GLN A 288 -15.74 -7.94 2.92
C GLN A 288 -16.52 -6.72 3.42
N GLN A 289 -17.74 -6.94 3.93
CA GLN A 289 -18.57 -5.85 4.47
C GLN A 289 -17.93 -5.23 5.72
N ASN A 290 -17.51 -6.05 6.68
CA ASN A 290 -16.87 -5.57 7.91
C ASN A 290 -15.54 -4.89 7.64
N ALA A 291 -14.73 -5.40 6.68
CA ALA A 291 -13.47 -4.78 6.30
C ALA A 291 -13.71 -3.39 5.69
N THR A 292 -14.68 -3.30 4.77
CA THR A 292 -15.05 -2.03 4.13
C THR A 292 -15.52 -1.01 5.16
N LEU A 293 -16.43 -1.40 6.06
CA LEU A 293 -16.95 -0.52 7.11
C LEU A 293 -15.89 -0.11 8.14
N THR A 294 -15.04 -1.04 8.57
CA THR A 294 -14.01 -0.76 9.57
C THR A 294 -12.95 0.18 9.00
N VAL A 295 -12.46 -0.08 7.78
CA VAL A 295 -11.52 0.82 7.09
C VAL A 295 -12.15 2.19 6.91
N TYR A 296 -13.41 2.26 6.44
CA TYR A 296 -14.11 3.54 6.32
C TYR A 296 -14.16 4.30 7.65
N THR A 297 -14.58 3.62 8.72
CA THR A 297 -14.75 4.22 10.05
C THR A 297 -13.42 4.72 10.60
N MET A 298 -12.37 3.90 10.56
CA MET A 298 -11.05 4.23 11.10
C MET A 298 -10.42 5.42 10.38
N ILE A 299 -10.46 5.41 9.05
CA ILE A 299 -9.89 6.49 8.24
C ILE A 299 -10.73 7.77 8.38
N SER A 300 -12.06 7.66 8.30
CA SER A 300 -12.97 8.82 8.40
C SER A 300 -12.90 9.57 9.73
N ARG A 301 -12.50 8.92 10.83
CA ARG A 301 -12.24 9.61 12.12
C ARG A 301 -11.10 10.63 12.01
N GLY A 302 -10.15 10.41 11.11
CA GLY A 302 -9.02 11.33 10.85
C GLY A 302 -9.26 12.33 9.71
N LEU A 303 -10.38 12.23 8.99
CA LEU A 303 -10.68 13.11 7.86
C LEU A 303 -11.47 14.35 8.30
N PHE A 304 -11.19 15.49 7.68
CA PHE A 304 -12.08 16.65 7.72
C PHE A 304 -13.46 16.31 7.15
N GLU A 305 -14.50 16.92 7.72
CA GLU A 305 -15.89 16.68 7.35
C GLU A 305 -16.14 16.80 5.83
N ARG A 306 -15.56 17.82 5.19
CA ARG A 306 -15.67 18.07 3.74
C ARG A 306 -15.13 16.94 2.86
N HIS A 307 -14.23 16.10 3.38
CA HIS A 307 -13.58 15.03 2.63
C HIS A 307 -14.20 13.65 2.88
N LYS A 308 -15.08 13.50 3.89
CA LYS A 308 -15.68 12.20 4.23
C LYS A 308 -16.52 11.64 3.10
N LEU A 309 -17.43 12.44 2.53
CA LEU A 309 -18.26 11.99 1.41
C LEU A 309 -17.43 11.69 0.15
N VAL A 310 -16.35 12.45 -0.08
CA VAL A 310 -15.40 12.18 -1.17
C VAL A 310 -14.77 10.80 -0.99
N PHE A 311 -14.30 10.50 0.22
CA PHE A 311 -13.73 9.19 0.54
C PHE A 311 -14.76 8.05 0.40
N SER A 312 -15.98 8.23 0.92
CA SER A 312 -17.05 7.25 0.74
C SER A 312 -17.36 6.97 -0.72
N PHE A 313 -17.40 8.02 -1.55
CA PHE A 313 -17.62 7.90 -2.98
C PHE A 313 -16.43 7.22 -3.68
N MET A 314 -15.18 7.56 -3.34
CA MET A 314 -13.99 6.89 -3.87
C MET A 314 -13.98 5.40 -3.54
N LEU A 315 -14.32 5.01 -2.30
CA LEU A 315 -14.46 3.61 -1.91
C LEU A 315 -15.52 2.89 -2.74
N CYS A 316 -16.71 3.50 -2.85
CA CYS A 316 -17.82 2.95 -3.61
C CYS A 316 -17.44 2.71 -5.07
N ILE A 317 -16.85 3.71 -5.73
CA ILE A 317 -16.45 3.62 -7.13
C ILE A 317 -15.34 2.59 -7.33
N ALA A 318 -14.31 2.58 -6.48
CA ALA A 318 -13.21 1.63 -6.61
C ALA A 318 -13.67 0.17 -6.45
N ILE A 319 -14.61 -0.08 -5.54
CA ILE A 319 -15.27 -1.37 -5.35
C ILE A 319 -16.06 -1.77 -6.60
N LEU A 320 -16.89 -0.88 -7.14
CA LEU A 320 -17.74 -1.18 -8.29
C LEU A 320 -16.94 -1.30 -9.59
N GLN A 321 -15.79 -0.61 -9.71
CA GLN A 321 -14.84 -0.80 -10.81
C GLN A 321 -14.15 -2.17 -10.73
N GLN A 322 -13.78 -2.62 -9.53
CA GLN A 322 -13.22 -3.96 -9.33
C GLN A 322 -14.21 -5.06 -9.76
N GLU A 323 -15.49 -4.84 -9.52
CA GLU A 323 -16.58 -5.73 -9.93
C GLU A 323 -16.98 -5.56 -11.42
N ASN A 324 -16.31 -4.67 -12.16
CA ASN A 324 -16.60 -4.31 -13.55
C ASN A 324 -18.03 -3.79 -13.80
N ILE A 325 -18.66 -3.20 -12.78
CA ILE A 325 -20.00 -2.60 -12.87
C ILE A 325 -19.93 -1.21 -13.49
N ILE A 326 -18.86 -0.46 -13.21
CA ILE A 326 -18.64 0.90 -13.73
C ILE A 326 -17.48 0.88 -14.71
N ALA A 327 -17.69 1.45 -15.89
CA ALA A 327 -16.63 1.64 -16.87
C ALA A 327 -15.81 2.91 -16.59
N ASP A 328 -14.48 2.83 -16.75
CA ASP A 328 -13.55 3.95 -16.56
C ASP A 328 -13.90 5.18 -17.42
N VAL A 329 -14.44 4.95 -18.62
CA VAL A 329 -14.86 6.03 -19.54
C VAL A 329 -16.01 6.84 -18.95
N GLN A 330 -16.99 6.17 -18.30
CA GLN A 330 -18.12 6.85 -17.67
C GLN A 330 -17.67 7.67 -16.46
N LEU A 331 -16.76 7.13 -15.63
CA LEU A 331 -16.18 7.86 -14.51
C LEU A 331 -15.34 9.06 -14.97
N SER A 332 -14.53 8.88 -16.01
CA SER A 332 -13.74 9.95 -16.62
C SER A 332 -14.65 11.09 -17.09
N PHE A 333 -15.78 10.77 -17.73
CA PHE A 333 -16.78 11.77 -18.11
C PHE A 333 -17.38 12.50 -16.89
N LEU A 334 -17.76 11.77 -15.83
CA LEU A 334 -18.31 12.39 -14.61
C LEU A 334 -17.34 13.41 -13.99
N LEU A 335 -16.04 13.10 -14.00
CA LEU A 335 -14.99 13.91 -13.38
C LEU A 335 -14.49 15.05 -14.29
N ARG A 336 -14.25 14.77 -15.58
CA ARG A 336 -13.58 15.70 -16.51
C ARG A 336 -14.52 16.35 -17.51
N GLY A 337 -15.74 15.83 -17.66
CA GLY A 337 -16.68 16.24 -18.69
C GLY A 337 -16.34 15.68 -20.08
N PRO A 338 -16.95 16.23 -21.14
CA PRO A 338 -16.76 15.73 -22.50
C PRO A 338 -15.36 16.06 -23.03
N ILE A 339 -14.66 15.06 -23.58
CA ILE A 339 -13.32 15.22 -24.17
C ILE A 339 -13.41 15.11 -25.69
N GLY A 340 -12.84 16.08 -26.41
CA GLY A 340 -12.65 15.99 -27.87
C GLY A 340 -13.94 16.13 -28.70
N VAL A 341 -14.89 16.96 -28.27
CA VAL A 341 -16.16 17.15 -29.00
C VAL A 341 -15.92 17.81 -30.36
N LYS A 342 -16.26 17.12 -31.44
CA LYS A 342 -16.29 17.62 -32.82
C LYS A 342 -17.69 17.38 -33.41
N ASP A 343 -18.16 18.27 -34.27
CA ASP A 343 -19.48 18.24 -34.92
C ASP A 343 -20.68 18.18 -33.96
N ILE A 344 -20.93 19.31 -33.28
CA ILE A 344 -22.10 19.47 -32.40
C ILE A 344 -23.25 20.08 -33.22
N SER A 345 -24.44 19.50 -33.08
CA SER A 345 -25.67 20.06 -33.63
C SER A 345 -25.95 21.46 -33.05
N LYS A 346 -26.60 22.35 -33.81
CA LYS A 346 -26.80 23.74 -33.36
C LYS A 346 -27.59 23.79 -32.04
N LYS A 347 -27.06 24.49 -31.04
CA LYS A 347 -27.70 24.65 -29.72
C LYS A 347 -29.11 25.26 -29.87
N PRO A 348 -30.12 24.74 -29.15
CA PRO A 348 -31.41 25.40 -29.01
C PRO A 348 -31.28 26.82 -28.44
N ASP A 349 -32.08 27.76 -28.95
CA ASP A 349 -32.12 29.16 -28.49
C ASP A 349 -32.90 29.30 -27.18
N ILE A 350 -32.37 28.68 -26.12
CA ILE A 350 -32.96 28.62 -24.79
C ILE A 350 -31.90 29.14 -23.78
N PRO A 351 -32.18 30.23 -23.03
CA PRO A 351 -31.19 30.86 -22.15
C PRO A 351 -30.68 29.97 -21.00
N THR A 352 -31.52 29.08 -20.50
CA THR A 352 -31.18 28.14 -19.41
C THR A 352 -30.30 26.98 -19.88
N ILE A 353 -30.18 26.77 -21.20
CA ILE A 353 -29.30 25.77 -21.79
C ILE A 353 -27.99 26.43 -22.18
N THR A 354 -26.95 26.17 -21.39
CA THR A 354 -25.61 26.68 -21.64
C THR A 354 -24.90 25.85 -22.73
N GLU A 355 -23.91 26.45 -23.39
CA GLU A 355 -23.09 25.74 -24.39
C GLU A 355 -22.39 24.50 -23.81
N PRO A 356 -21.76 24.55 -22.61
CA PRO A 356 -21.13 23.36 -22.02
C PRO A 356 -22.13 22.23 -21.73
N MET A 357 -23.34 22.56 -21.27
CA MET A 357 -24.39 21.56 -21.04
C MET A 357 -24.83 20.90 -22.34
N TRP A 358 -24.99 21.68 -23.41
CA TRP A 358 -25.35 21.17 -24.73
C TRP A 358 -24.27 20.26 -25.30
N GLN A 359 -23.01 20.65 -25.17
CA GLN A 359 -21.86 19.84 -25.59
C GLN A 359 -21.80 18.51 -24.82
N ALA A 360 -21.98 18.55 -23.51
CA ALA A 360 -21.96 17.35 -22.68
C ALA A 360 -23.14 16.42 -22.98
N ALA A 361 -24.34 16.96 -23.25
CA ALA A 361 -25.50 16.17 -23.66
C ALA A 361 -25.28 15.48 -25.02
N ASN A 362 -24.75 16.20 -26.02
CA ASN A 362 -24.44 15.60 -27.33
C ASN A 362 -23.30 14.57 -27.23
N TYR A 363 -22.29 14.83 -26.39
CA TYR A 363 -21.24 13.85 -26.13
C TYR A 363 -21.83 12.54 -25.57
N LEU A 364 -22.73 12.62 -24.58
CA LEU A 364 -23.39 11.44 -24.05
C LEU A 364 -24.21 10.71 -25.13
N ALA A 365 -24.99 11.46 -25.92
CA ALA A 365 -25.82 10.90 -26.99
C ALA A 365 -25.01 10.15 -28.06
N ASN A 366 -23.84 10.67 -28.43
CA ASN A 366 -22.99 10.07 -29.46
C ASN A 366 -22.19 8.86 -28.97
N ASN A 367 -21.82 8.83 -27.67
CA ASN A 367 -20.97 7.77 -27.12
C ASN A 367 -21.77 6.65 -26.41
N TYR A 368 -23.01 6.91 -26.01
CA TYR A 368 -23.82 5.96 -25.26
C TYR A 368 -25.24 5.84 -25.83
N VAL A 369 -25.59 4.63 -26.27
CA VAL A 369 -26.86 4.31 -26.93
C VAL A 369 -28.09 4.74 -26.10
N LYS A 370 -28.03 4.57 -24.77
CA LYS A 370 -29.12 4.95 -23.86
C LYS A 370 -29.38 6.46 -23.78
N PHE A 371 -28.45 7.29 -24.25
CA PHE A 371 -28.54 8.74 -24.19
C PHE A 371 -28.84 9.40 -25.54
N VAL A 372 -29.10 8.62 -26.60
CA VAL A 372 -29.33 9.14 -27.97
C VAL A 372 -30.45 10.18 -28.00
N GLU A 373 -31.51 10.00 -27.20
CA GLU A 373 -32.66 10.92 -27.15
C GLU A 373 -32.42 12.15 -26.25
N LEU A 374 -31.33 12.20 -25.48
CA LEU A 374 -31.06 13.26 -24.51
C LEU A 374 -31.09 14.68 -25.11
N PRO A 375 -30.47 14.96 -26.28
CA PRO A 375 -30.48 16.30 -26.86
C PRO A 375 -31.89 16.76 -27.28
N LEU A 376 -32.79 15.82 -27.60
CA LEU A 376 -34.18 16.12 -27.94
C LEU A 376 -35.03 16.36 -26.66
N GLU A 377 -34.78 15.56 -25.61
CA GLU A 377 -35.52 15.63 -24.36
C GLU A 377 -35.07 16.76 -23.42
N ILE A 378 -33.93 17.42 -23.67
CA ILE A 378 -33.35 18.44 -22.77
C ILE A 378 -34.29 19.63 -22.47
N THR A 379 -35.25 19.87 -23.36
CA THR A 379 -36.25 20.94 -23.24
C THR A 379 -37.48 20.53 -22.41
N LYS A 380 -37.65 19.23 -22.17
CA LYS A 380 -38.74 18.64 -21.40
C LYS A 380 -38.40 18.56 -19.91
N SER A 381 -39.42 18.24 -19.11
CA SER A 381 -39.29 17.99 -17.68
C SER A 381 -38.83 16.54 -17.47
N ILE A 382 -37.56 16.38 -17.07
CA ILE A 382 -36.94 15.08 -16.84
C ILE A 382 -36.93 14.80 -15.34
N THR A 383 -37.48 13.65 -14.92
CA THR A 383 -37.49 13.21 -13.52
C THR A 383 -36.58 12.01 -13.34
N VAL A 384 -35.61 12.10 -12.44
CA VAL A 384 -34.62 11.06 -12.17
C VAL A 384 -34.56 10.80 -10.67
N ALA A 385 -34.57 9.54 -10.27
CA ALA A 385 -34.46 9.09 -8.89
C ALA A 385 -33.24 8.19 -8.72
N VAL A 386 -32.43 8.52 -7.71
CA VAL A 386 -31.29 7.72 -7.24
C VAL A 386 -31.55 7.40 -5.78
N GLY A 387 -31.74 6.12 -5.47
CA GLY A 387 -32.21 5.70 -4.15
C GLY A 387 -33.54 6.38 -3.79
N ASN A 388 -33.57 7.06 -2.64
CA ASN A 388 -34.77 7.73 -2.15
C ASN A 388 -34.87 9.21 -2.55
N TYR A 389 -33.89 9.74 -3.30
CA TYR A 389 -33.86 11.13 -3.71
C TYR A 389 -34.24 11.27 -5.19
N SER A 390 -35.25 12.10 -5.46
CA SER A 390 -35.71 12.41 -6.81
C SER A 390 -35.42 13.87 -7.18
N VAL A 391 -34.95 14.06 -8.40
CA VAL A 391 -34.65 15.36 -9.01
C VAL A 391 -35.55 15.53 -10.22
N VAL A 392 -36.24 16.66 -10.27
CA VAL A 392 -37.02 17.08 -11.44
C VAL A 392 -36.26 18.22 -12.11
N VAL A 393 -35.63 17.91 -13.24
CA VAL A 393 -34.91 18.87 -14.07
C VAL A 393 -35.90 19.55 -15.00
N LYS A 394 -36.01 20.88 -14.90
CA LYS A 394 -36.79 21.72 -15.82
C LYS A 394 -35.93 22.86 -16.34
N LYS A 395 -35.68 22.89 -17.64
CA LYS A 395 -34.94 23.99 -18.30
C LYS A 395 -35.87 25.03 -18.92
N VAL A 396 -37.11 24.67 -19.27
CA VAL A 396 -38.07 25.58 -19.90
C VAL A 396 -39.30 25.76 -19.02
N THR A 397 -39.85 26.97 -18.97
CA THR A 397 -41.13 27.25 -18.31
C THR A 397 -42.26 26.49 -19.01
N ASN A 398 -43.12 25.79 -18.26
CA ASN A 398 -44.19 24.93 -18.79
C ASN A 398 -43.71 23.77 -19.69
N ALA A 399 -42.50 23.24 -19.43
CA ALA A 399 -42.01 22.06 -20.13
C ALA A 399 -42.98 20.87 -20.00
N LEU A 400 -43.25 20.21 -21.12
CA LEU A 400 -43.94 18.91 -21.15
C LEU A 400 -43.09 17.86 -20.46
N ASN A 401 -43.72 16.81 -19.92
CA ASN A 401 -42.98 15.68 -19.35
C ASN A 401 -42.14 14.97 -20.43
N SER A 402 -40.96 14.50 -20.02
CA SER A 402 -40.12 13.62 -20.84
C SER A 402 -40.96 12.47 -21.39
N THR A 403 -40.77 12.14 -22.67
CA THR A 403 -41.39 10.96 -23.28
C THR A 403 -40.60 9.69 -22.97
N VAL A 404 -39.34 9.86 -22.56
CA VAL A 404 -38.46 8.77 -22.11
C VAL A 404 -38.57 8.60 -20.61
N ASP A 405 -38.73 7.35 -20.17
CA ASP A 405 -38.58 6.97 -18.77
C ASP A 405 -37.10 6.70 -18.45
N TRP A 406 -36.41 7.77 -18.07
CA TRP A 406 -34.99 7.74 -17.72
C TRP A 406 -34.69 6.85 -16.50
N ASN A 407 -35.66 6.60 -15.62
CA ASN A 407 -35.41 5.81 -14.41
C ASN A 407 -35.28 4.32 -14.68
N THR A 408 -36.03 3.80 -15.66
CA THR A 408 -35.99 2.41 -16.08
C THR A 408 -34.92 2.17 -17.14
N LEU A 409 -34.60 3.17 -17.95
CA LEU A 409 -33.58 3.07 -18.99
C LEU A 409 -32.14 3.10 -18.44
N LEU A 410 -31.87 3.97 -17.46
CA LEU A 410 -30.52 4.24 -16.97
C LEU A 410 -30.18 3.46 -15.70
N THR A 411 -28.94 3.01 -15.58
CA THR A 411 -28.38 2.54 -14.31
C THR A 411 -28.22 3.71 -13.34
N ASP A 412 -28.11 3.43 -12.04
CA ASP A 412 -27.95 4.51 -11.05
C ASP A 412 -26.70 5.36 -11.28
N PHE A 413 -25.61 4.78 -11.83
CA PHE A 413 -24.42 5.55 -12.19
C PHE A 413 -24.66 6.41 -13.44
N GLU A 414 -25.35 5.88 -14.46
CA GLU A 414 -25.74 6.63 -15.66
C GLU A 414 -26.66 7.81 -15.30
N LYS A 415 -27.54 7.64 -14.31
CA LYS A 415 -28.36 8.75 -13.75
C LYS A 415 -27.49 9.86 -13.16
N LEU A 416 -26.36 9.54 -12.51
CA LEU A 416 -25.41 10.56 -12.05
C LEU A 416 -24.81 11.35 -13.22
N LEU A 417 -24.51 10.70 -14.35
CA LEU A 417 -24.02 11.40 -15.54
C LEU A 417 -25.07 12.37 -16.08
N LEU A 418 -26.33 11.94 -16.13
CA LEU A 418 -27.46 12.78 -16.54
C LEU A 418 -27.61 14.01 -15.64
N ILE A 419 -27.55 13.81 -14.33
CA ILE A 419 -27.64 14.90 -13.34
C ILE A 419 -26.41 15.81 -13.41
N LYS A 420 -25.20 15.27 -13.61
CA LYS A 420 -23.98 16.08 -13.81
C LYS A 420 -24.13 17.04 -14.99
N VAL A 421 -24.71 16.58 -16.09
CA VAL A 421 -24.92 17.40 -17.28
C VAL A 421 -26.02 18.43 -17.05
N LEU A 422 -27.18 17.99 -16.55
CA LEU A 422 -28.36 18.82 -16.55
C LEU A 422 -28.52 19.67 -15.29
N GLN A 423 -28.00 19.23 -14.15
CA GLN A 423 -28.23 19.87 -12.85
C GLN A 423 -27.12 19.56 -11.85
N GLU A 424 -25.91 20.05 -12.14
CA GLU A 424 -24.70 19.80 -11.36
C GLU A 424 -24.84 20.15 -9.88
N GLU A 425 -25.59 21.19 -9.53
CA GLU A 425 -25.79 21.61 -8.13
C GLU A 425 -26.53 20.57 -7.28
N LYS A 426 -27.24 19.63 -7.91
CA LYS A 426 -27.94 18.53 -7.23
C LYS A 426 -27.12 17.25 -7.16
N LEU A 427 -25.97 17.19 -7.83
CA LEU A 427 -25.16 15.98 -7.95
C LEU A 427 -24.71 15.44 -6.59
N ILE A 428 -24.36 16.31 -5.63
CA ILE A 428 -23.88 15.88 -4.31
C ILE A 428 -24.93 15.07 -3.53
N PHE A 429 -26.21 15.43 -3.65
CA PHE A 429 -27.31 14.70 -3.02
C PHE A 429 -27.50 13.32 -3.66
N CYS A 430 -27.40 13.27 -4.99
CA CYS A 430 -27.48 12.01 -5.73
C CYS A 430 -26.28 11.10 -5.45
N ILE A 431 -25.07 11.64 -5.31
CA ILE A 431 -23.88 10.89 -4.89
C ILE A 431 -24.07 10.34 -3.47
N THR A 432 -24.61 11.12 -2.56
CA THR A 432 -24.89 10.68 -1.18
C THR A 432 -25.84 9.48 -1.18
N GLU A 433 -26.95 9.56 -1.91
CA GLU A 433 -27.87 8.43 -2.03
C GLU A 433 -27.27 7.25 -2.80
N TYR A 434 -26.44 7.52 -3.82
CA TYR A 434 -25.75 6.47 -4.56
C TYR A 434 -24.82 5.66 -3.65
N VAL A 435 -24.03 6.33 -2.81
CA VAL A 435 -23.18 5.67 -1.80
C VAL A 435 -24.04 4.89 -0.81
N LYS A 436 -25.14 5.47 -0.34
CA LYS A 436 -26.06 4.81 0.59
C LYS A 436 -26.69 3.54 0.03
N VAL A 437 -27.10 3.53 -1.24
CA VAL A 437 -27.69 2.35 -1.88
C VAL A 437 -26.67 1.22 -2.05
N ASN A 438 -25.41 1.56 -2.40
CA ASN A 438 -24.39 0.57 -2.72
C ASN A 438 -23.60 0.08 -1.50
N LEU A 439 -23.25 0.97 -0.56
CA LEU A 439 -22.45 0.65 0.63
C LEU A 439 -23.27 0.66 1.92
N GLY A 440 -24.37 1.40 1.97
CA GLY A 440 -25.24 1.51 3.13
C GLY A 440 -25.20 2.87 3.84
N GLN A 441 -26.14 3.07 4.74
CA GLN A 441 -26.31 4.29 5.54
C GLN A 441 -25.05 4.70 6.34
N PRO A 442 -24.26 3.79 6.96
CA PRO A 442 -23.09 4.19 7.75
C PRO A 442 -22.03 4.97 6.97
N PHE A 443 -21.97 4.82 5.64
CA PHE A 443 -20.97 5.46 4.78
C PHE A 443 -21.29 6.92 4.45
N ILE A 444 -22.47 7.41 4.81
CA ILE A 444 -22.86 8.82 4.64
C ILE A 444 -23.01 9.54 5.97
N GLU A 445 -22.78 8.85 7.08
CA GLU A 445 -22.86 9.38 8.42
C GLU A 445 -21.46 9.56 9.00
N SER A 446 -21.26 10.65 9.74
CA SER A 446 -19.98 10.90 10.38
C SER A 446 -19.78 9.94 11.57
N PRO A 447 -18.69 9.15 11.59
CA PRO A 447 -18.44 8.23 12.69
C PRO A 447 -18.20 9.00 13.99
N GLN A 448 -18.67 8.45 15.10
CA GLN A 448 -18.44 9.03 16.41
C GLN A 448 -16.96 8.96 16.79
N VAL A 449 -16.43 10.05 17.34
CA VAL A 449 -15.06 10.17 17.83
C VAL A 449 -15.10 10.36 19.34
N THR A 450 -14.78 9.30 20.09
CA THR A 450 -14.64 9.35 21.55
C THR A 450 -13.34 8.69 21.97
N LEU A 451 -12.73 9.15 23.06
CA LEU A 451 -11.47 8.57 23.54
C LEU A 451 -11.61 7.11 23.96
N ASN A 452 -12.78 6.69 24.44
CA ASN A 452 -13.04 5.28 24.77
C ASN A 452 -12.95 4.36 23.55
N LEU A 453 -13.43 4.81 22.39
CA LEU A 453 -13.32 4.06 21.14
C LEU A 453 -11.89 4.09 20.61
N LEU A 454 -11.26 5.27 20.58
CA LEU A 454 -9.89 5.42 20.12
C LEU A 454 -8.88 4.66 20.98
N TYR A 455 -9.15 4.52 22.29
CA TYR A 455 -8.28 3.81 23.22
C TYR A 455 -8.08 2.34 22.85
N GLN A 456 -9.10 1.71 22.26
CA GLN A 456 -9.05 0.32 21.81
C GLN A 456 -8.11 0.15 20.60
N ASP A 457 -7.89 1.23 19.86
CA ASP A 457 -7.13 1.24 18.61
C ASP A 457 -5.67 1.74 18.79
N ILE A 458 -5.29 2.19 19.99
CA ILE A 458 -3.93 2.68 20.29
C ILE A 458 -3.14 1.71 21.16
N SER A 459 -1.81 1.82 21.10
CA SER A 459 -0.90 1.00 21.89
C SER A 459 0.33 1.81 22.29
N ASN A 460 1.24 1.21 23.06
CA ASN A 460 2.53 1.81 23.40
C ASN A 460 3.43 2.10 22.18
N THR A 461 3.11 1.54 21.01
CA THR A 461 3.84 1.75 19.74
C THR A 461 3.02 2.52 18.70
N VAL A 462 1.76 2.83 18.99
CA VAL A 462 0.83 3.55 18.09
C VAL A 462 0.33 4.81 18.82
N PRO A 463 0.96 5.98 18.58
CA PRO A 463 0.58 7.22 19.25
C PRO A 463 -0.75 7.77 18.70
N LEU A 464 -1.48 8.50 19.56
CA LEU A 464 -2.67 9.25 19.16
C LEU A 464 -2.30 10.70 18.85
N ILE A 465 -2.64 11.17 17.64
CA ILE A 465 -2.40 12.55 17.21
C ILE A 465 -3.73 13.26 17.05
N PHE A 466 -3.88 14.42 17.70
CA PHE A 466 -5.04 15.29 17.53
C PHE A 466 -4.73 16.38 16.51
N VAL A 467 -5.56 16.47 15.47
CA VAL A 467 -5.54 17.57 14.50
C VAL A 467 -6.64 18.55 14.89
N LEU A 468 -6.25 19.75 15.27
CA LEU A 468 -7.16 20.72 15.87
C LEU A 468 -7.63 21.75 14.86
N SER A 469 -8.93 21.99 14.84
CA SER A 469 -9.49 23.21 14.30
C SER A 469 -9.26 24.37 15.26
N THR A 470 -9.29 25.59 14.71
CA THR A 470 -9.14 26.81 15.52
C THR A 470 -10.17 26.84 16.66
N GLY A 471 -9.69 27.03 17.88
CA GLY A 471 -10.54 27.11 19.09
C GLY A 471 -10.94 25.76 19.71
N SER A 472 -10.45 24.62 19.20
CA SER A 472 -10.64 23.31 19.81
C SER A 472 -9.43 22.90 20.65
N ASP A 473 -9.65 22.46 21.89
CA ASP A 473 -8.62 21.89 22.76
C ASP A 473 -9.06 20.51 23.30
N PRO A 474 -8.37 19.42 22.91
CA PRO A 474 -8.72 18.06 23.34
C PRO A 474 -8.22 17.75 24.75
N PHE A 475 -7.40 18.61 25.37
CA PHE A 475 -6.77 18.32 26.65
C PHE A 475 -7.78 18.10 27.77
N GLY A 476 -8.83 18.91 27.84
CA GLY A 476 -9.90 18.71 28.83
C GLY A 476 -10.65 17.39 28.66
N MET A 477 -10.86 16.95 27.40
CA MET A 477 -11.45 15.64 27.11
C MET A 477 -10.51 14.50 27.54
N PHE A 478 -9.21 14.63 27.26
CA PHE A 478 -8.18 13.69 27.69
C PHE A 478 -8.09 13.57 29.22
N GLN A 479 -8.12 14.68 29.96
CA GLN A 479 -8.07 14.67 31.42
C GLN A 479 -9.25 13.91 32.03
N ARG A 480 -10.46 14.08 31.48
CA ARG A 480 -11.65 13.34 31.93
C ARG A 480 -11.51 11.84 31.65
N PHE A 481 -11.04 11.49 30.46
CA PHE A 481 -10.79 10.09 30.10
C PHE A 481 -9.71 9.45 31.01
N ALA A 482 -8.60 10.14 31.25
CA ALA A 482 -7.57 9.67 32.18
C ALA A 482 -8.11 9.52 33.61
N ALA A 483 -9.04 10.39 34.02
CA ALA A 483 -9.73 10.28 35.29
C ALA A 483 -10.64 9.05 35.39
N GLU A 484 -11.43 8.78 34.35
CA GLU A 484 -12.33 7.64 34.26
C GLU A 484 -11.56 6.30 34.23
N MET A 485 -10.41 6.26 33.56
CA MET A 485 -9.56 5.07 33.46
C MET A 485 -8.59 4.88 34.65
N GLY A 486 -8.54 5.81 35.60
CA GLY A 486 -7.66 5.71 36.77
C GLY A 486 -6.20 6.14 36.52
N TYR A 487 -5.91 6.79 35.40
CA TYR A 487 -4.57 7.27 35.00
C TYR A 487 -4.26 8.71 35.43
N GLN A 488 -5.01 9.30 36.36
CA GLN A 488 -4.86 10.71 36.75
C GLN A 488 -3.44 11.12 37.14
N ASN A 489 -2.71 10.22 37.80
CA ASN A 489 -1.33 10.46 38.26
C ASN A 489 -0.27 9.85 37.33
N GLN A 490 -0.69 9.25 36.20
CA GLN A 490 0.17 8.50 35.27
C GLN A 490 0.31 9.20 33.92
N PHE A 491 0.09 10.51 33.86
CA PHE A 491 0.37 11.31 32.68
C PHE A 491 1.18 12.57 32.99
N LYS A 492 2.02 12.99 32.04
CA LYS A 492 2.71 14.27 32.04
C LYS A 492 2.30 15.04 30.78
N SER A 493 2.11 16.34 30.91
CA SER A 493 1.81 17.22 29.77
C SER A 493 2.90 18.26 29.59
N ILE A 494 3.26 18.57 28.34
CA ILE A 494 4.25 19.58 27.99
C ILE A 494 3.83 20.32 26.72
N SER A 495 3.99 21.63 26.72
CA SER A 495 3.80 22.47 25.54
C SER A 495 5.13 22.66 24.81
N LEU A 496 5.18 22.18 23.58
CA LEU A 496 6.29 22.32 22.64
C LEU A 496 6.34 23.77 22.15
N GLY A 497 7.26 24.53 22.75
CA GLY A 497 7.70 25.85 22.29
C GLY A 497 9.22 25.87 22.03
N GLN A 498 9.81 27.05 21.85
CA GLN A 498 11.25 27.17 21.63
C GLN A 498 12.04 26.52 22.78
N GLY A 499 12.99 25.65 22.44
CA GLY A 499 13.88 24.99 23.40
C GLY A 499 13.27 23.80 24.18
N GLN A 500 11.99 23.46 23.98
CA GLN A 500 11.33 22.38 24.71
C GLN A 500 11.53 20.98 24.10
N GLY A 501 12.10 20.89 22.89
CA GLY A 501 12.36 19.62 22.19
C GLY A 501 13.14 18.59 23.03
N PRO A 502 14.33 18.94 23.57
CA PRO A 502 15.12 18.00 24.39
C PRO A 502 14.42 17.59 25.68
N VAL A 503 13.59 18.46 26.27
CA VAL A 503 12.82 18.15 27.48
C VAL A 503 11.72 17.13 27.16
N ALA A 504 10.99 17.33 26.05
CA ALA A 504 9.98 16.39 25.58
C ALA A 504 10.60 15.03 25.25
N GLU A 505 11.76 15.01 24.59
CA GLU A 505 12.50 13.77 24.30
C GLU A 505 12.85 13.02 25.58
N LYS A 506 13.42 13.71 26.59
CA LYS A 506 13.72 13.10 27.88
C LYS A 506 12.48 12.52 28.57
N LEU A 507 11.35 13.24 28.53
CA LEU A 507 10.09 12.75 29.10
C LEU A 507 9.58 11.49 28.40
N ILE A 508 9.69 11.43 27.07
CA ILE A 508 9.33 10.23 26.30
C ILE A 508 10.23 9.06 26.68
N LEU A 509 11.54 9.29 26.84
CA LEU A 509 12.49 8.25 27.27
C LEU A 509 12.19 7.75 28.70
N GLU A 510 11.86 8.63 29.63
CA GLU A 510 11.43 8.21 30.97
C GLU A 510 10.09 7.46 30.93
N ALA A 511 9.19 7.84 30.03
CA ALA A 511 7.90 7.18 29.84
C ALA A 511 8.04 5.77 29.27
N THR A 512 9.07 5.47 28.48
CA THR A 512 9.30 4.09 28.00
C THR A 512 9.59 3.11 29.12
N ASP A 513 10.23 3.57 30.21
CA ASP A 513 10.53 2.72 31.37
C ASP A 513 9.38 2.69 32.37
N THR A 514 8.66 3.81 32.52
CA THR A 514 7.62 3.97 33.54
C THR A 514 6.20 3.64 33.08
N GLY A 515 5.95 3.60 31.76
CA GLY A 515 4.62 3.38 31.18
C GLY A 515 3.68 4.60 31.27
N ASN A 516 4.21 5.78 31.59
CA ASN A 516 3.39 6.99 31.72
C ASN A 516 2.95 7.55 30.36
N TRP A 517 1.77 8.18 30.34
CA TRP A 517 1.26 8.88 29.17
C TRP A 517 1.92 10.26 29.02
N ILE A 518 2.35 10.59 27.81
CA ILE A 518 2.92 11.90 27.51
C ILE A 518 1.98 12.66 26.57
N PHE A 519 1.47 13.80 27.03
CA PHE A 519 0.62 14.69 26.24
C PHE A 519 1.44 15.87 25.72
N LEU A 520 1.66 15.92 24.40
CA LEU A 520 2.43 16.97 23.73
C LEU A 520 1.49 18.00 23.09
N GLN A 521 1.61 19.28 23.44
CA GLN A 521 0.85 20.38 22.83
C GLN A 521 1.77 21.22 21.95
N VAL A 522 1.42 21.49 20.70
CA VAL A 522 2.21 22.39 19.85
C VAL A 522 1.68 23.81 19.98
N ALA A 523 2.51 24.75 20.43
CA ALA A 523 2.17 26.17 20.40
C ALA A 523 2.31 26.70 18.96
N LEU A 524 1.29 27.42 18.48
CA LEU A 524 1.15 27.92 17.10
C LEU A 524 2.30 28.82 16.60
N ASP A 525 3.22 29.26 17.47
CA ASP A 525 4.30 30.20 17.14
C ASP A 525 5.68 29.56 16.88
N THR A 526 5.77 28.24 16.78
CA THR A 526 7.06 27.58 16.50
C THR A 526 7.02 26.78 15.21
N LYS A 527 7.99 27.05 14.31
CA LYS A 527 8.29 26.17 13.18
C LYS A 527 8.38 24.74 13.71
N PRO A 528 7.69 23.75 13.08
CA PRO A 528 7.77 22.38 13.52
C PRO A 528 9.24 21.97 13.48
N THR A 529 9.82 21.71 14.64
CA THR A 529 11.16 21.15 14.74
C THR A 529 11.11 19.79 14.07
N SER A 530 11.93 19.61 13.03
CA SER A 530 12.18 18.35 12.31
C SER A 530 12.64 17.18 13.21
N SER A 531 12.71 17.40 14.53
CA SER A 531 13.19 16.48 15.54
C SER A 531 12.13 15.54 16.12
N LEU A 532 10.82 15.78 15.94
CA LEU A 532 9.79 14.94 16.57
C LEU A 532 9.44 13.67 15.78
N THR A 533 9.45 13.74 14.44
CA THR A 533 9.16 12.60 13.56
C THR A 533 10.14 11.43 13.72
N PRO A 534 11.47 11.66 13.82
CA PRO A 534 12.42 10.59 14.07
C PRO A 534 12.20 9.88 15.41
N ILE A 535 11.72 10.60 16.45
CA ILE A 535 11.58 10.07 17.81
C ILE A 535 10.38 9.11 17.89
N LEU A 536 9.27 9.43 17.23
CA LEU A 536 8.10 8.54 17.15
C LEU A 536 8.35 7.33 16.22
N SER A 537 9.16 7.48 15.17
CA SER A 537 9.50 6.39 14.25
C SER A 537 10.62 5.46 14.75
N ALA A 538 11.54 5.97 15.58
CA ALA A 538 12.74 5.21 16.00
C ALA A 538 12.46 4.13 17.06
N LYS A 539 11.24 4.01 17.58
CA LYS A 539 10.93 3.08 18.69
C LYS A 539 9.67 2.24 18.50
N SER A 540 9.24 2.03 17.25
CA SER A 540 8.28 0.96 16.91
C SER A 540 8.96 -0.43 16.77
N ASN A 541 10.13 -0.61 17.37
CA ASN A 541 10.91 -1.85 17.38
C ASN A 541 10.68 -2.62 18.68
#